data_AF-A0AAD4KIC7-F1
#
_entry.id   AF-A0AAD4KIC7-F1
#
_cell.length_a   1.000
_cell.length_b   1.000
_cell.length_c   1.000
_cell.angle_alpha   90.00
_cell.angle_beta   90.00
_cell.angle_gamma   90.00
#
_symmetry.space_group_name_H-M   'P 1'
#
loop_
_entity.id
_entity.type
_entity.pdbx_description
1 polymer ?
#
loop_
_entity_poly.entity_id
_entity_poly.type
_entity_poly.pdbx_seq_one_letter_code
_entity_poly.pdbx_strand_id
1 'polypeptide(L)'
;MQSAILHTGDTQINTEEWFGLYQNCVRHFLDVAQHSPLAQSLAAFLNILLPYQRVLEPVLRLTESTSRYRSKSNYGYMLRVSPGPVSLIPYIRRLVVTATDTPLTMRELFGDDWCAGIGQLHLQERMNYLFAAKSVGWLQTKAHYDLPPYETVPFLRPLRDPQEQELRVADVRWSEWLAMEDWMVGPRSPF
;
A
#
# COMPACT_ATOMS: atom_id res chain seq x y z
N MET A 1 9.56 -13.27 19.52
CA MET A 1 9.16 -11.87 19.79
C MET A 1 10.26 -10.97 19.26
N GLN A 2 10.15 -10.51 18.02
CA GLN A 2 11.05 -9.49 17.46
C GLN A 2 10.29 -8.18 17.52
N SER A 3 10.69 -7.37 18.50
CA SER A 3 10.29 -5.97 18.64
C SER A 3 10.72 -5.21 17.39
N ALA A 4 9.74 -4.72 16.62
CA ALA A 4 10.00 -3.71 15.61
C ALA A 4 10.63 -2.51 16.32
N ILE A 5 11.89 -2.23 16.01
CA ILE A 5 12.56 -1.08 16.61
C ILE A 5 11.98 0.16 15.95
N LEU A 6 11.04 0.81 16.64
CA LEU A 6 10.60 2.16 16.34
C LEU A 6 11.78 3.10 16.64
N HIS A 7 12.66 3.26 15.65
CA HIS A 7 13.74 4.26 15.71
C HIS A 7 13.14 5.65 15.51
N THR A 8 12.89 6.34 16.61
CA THR A 8 12.68 7.80 16.64
C THR A 8 14.01 8.47 16.97
N GLY A 9 14.61 9.13 15.98
CA GLY A 9 15.79 9.99 16.13
C GLY A 9 16.77 9.79 14.98
N ASP A 10 16.82 10.76 14.05
CA ASP A 10 17.86 11.04 13.03
C ASP A 10 18.82 9.88 12.67
N THR A 11 18.27 8.71 12.37
CA THR A 11 19.05 7.64 11.78
C THR A 11 18.99 7.91 10.30
N GLN A 12 19.98 8.63 9.79
CA GLN A 12 20.10 8.95 8.37
C GLN A 12 20.01 7.62 7.61
N ILE A 13 18.85 7.36 6.97
CA ILE A 13 18.62 6.11 6.26
C ILE A 13 19.65 6.06 5.15
N ASN A 14 20.53 5.06 5.20
CA ASN A 14 21.42 4.76 4.09
C ASN A 14 20.54 4.35 2.90
N THR A 15 20.30 5.31 2.01
CA THR A 15 19.29 5.17 0.95
C THR A 15 19.69 4.08 -0.04
N GLU A 16 20.99 3.87 -0.26
CA GLU A 16 21.50 2.83 -1.17
C GLU A 16 21.26 1.43 -0.60
N GLU A 17 21.61 1.22 0.67
CA GLU A 17 21.41 -0.05 1.36
C GLU A 17 19.92 -0.39 1.50
N TRP A 18 19.12 0.60 1.93
CA TRP A 18 17.67 0.46 2.02
C TRP A 18 17.04 0.13 0.67
N PHE A 19 17.49 0.77 -0.42
CA PHE A 19 16.95 0.54 -1.74
C PHE A 19 17.21 -0.90 -2.22
N GLY A 20 18.36 -1.49 -1.91
CA GLY A 20 18.64 -2.90 -2.20
C GLY A 20 17.64 -3.84 -1.51
N LEU A 21 17.34 -3.59 -0.23
CA LEU A 21 16.37 -4.37 0.55
C LEU A 21 14.93 -4.14 0.06
N TYR A 22 14.59 -2.90 -0.30
CA TYR A 22 13.32 -2.57 -0.94
C TYR A 22 13.14 -3.35 -2.27
N GLN A 23 14.19 -3.40 -3.10
CA GLN A 23 14.17 -4.17 -4.35
C GLN A 23 14.00 -5.68 -4.11
N ASN A 24 14.56 -6.23 -3.03
CA ASN A 24 14.29 -7.62 -2.62
C ASN A 24 12.79 -7.83 -2.37
N CYS A 25 12.14 -6.91 -1.64
CA CYS A 25 10.71 -6.97 -1.38
C CYS A 25 9.87 -6.90 -2.67
N VAL A 26 10.25 -5.99 -3.59
CA VAL A 26 9.58 -5.87 -4.90
C VAL A 26 9.72 -7.16 -5.70
N ARG A 27 10.93 -7.71 -5.82
CA ARG A 27 11.18 -8.97 -6.53
C ARG A 27 10.42 -10.14 -5.90
N HIS A 28 10.43 -10.26 -4.58
CA HIS A 28 9.66 -11.31 -3.90
C HIS A 28 8.16 -11.20 -4.19
N PHE A 29 7.60 -9.98 -4.12
CA PHE A 29 6.18 -9.76 -4.38
C PHE A 29 5.80 -10.14 -5.81
N LEU A 30 6.65 -9.79 -6.78
CA LEU A 30 6.43 -10.06 -8.21
C LEU A 30 6.69 -11.51 -8.61
N ASP A 31 7.81 -12.10 -8.19
CA ASP A 31 8.22 -13.39 -8.72
C ASP A 31 7.59 -14.55 -7.93
N VAL A 32 7.19 -14.30 -6.68
CA VAL A 32 6.72 -15.35 -5.76
C VAL A 32 5.32 -15.03 -5.25
N ALA A 33 5.16 -13.95 -4.49
CA ALA A 33 3.96 -13.78 -3.66
C ALA A 33 2.69 -13.62 -4.49
N GLN A 34 2.69 -12.81 -5.56
CA GLN A 34 1.49 -12.58 -6.39
C GLN A 34 0.94 -13.87 -7.03
N HIS A 35 1.75 -14.93 -7.13
CA HIS A 35 1.33 -16.23 -7.65
C HIS A 35 0.86 -17.21 -6.57
N SER A 36 0.98 -16.84 -5.29
CA SER A 36 0.53 -17.66 -4.17
C SER A 36 -1.01 -17.60 -3.98
N PRO A 37 -1.64 -18.68 -3.48
CA PRO A 37 -3.06 -18.68 -3.12
C PRO A 37 -3.41 -17.63 -2.06
N LEU A 38 -2.50 -17.35 -1.13
CA LEU A 38 -2.71 -16.34 -0.09
C LEU A 38 -2.81 -14.94 -0.70
N ALA A 39 -1.86 -14.54 -1.56
CA ALA A 39 -1.90 -13.23 -2.18
C ALA A 39 -3.12 -13.05 -3.09
N GLN A 40 -3.48 -14.08 -3.86
CA GLN A 40 -4.65 -14.04 -4.75
C GLN A 40 -5.96 -13.93 -3.97
N SER A 41 -6.11 -14.71 -2.89
CA SER A 41 -7.30 -14.62 -2.03
C SER A 41 -7.38 -13.30 -1.29
N LEU A 42 -6.27 -12.78 -0.77
CA LEU A 42 -6.21 -11.45 -0.17
C LEU A 42 -6.55 -10.35 -1.19
N ALA A 43 -5.96 -10.38 -2.38
CA ALA A 43 -6.21 -9.40 -3.43
C ALA A 43 -7.70 -9.36 -3.82
N ALA A 44 -8.32 -10.52 -4.02
CA ALA A 44 -9.74 -10.64 -4.31
C ALA A 44 -10.60 -10.13 -3.14
N PHE A 45 -10.30 -10.54 -1.91
CA PHE A 45 -11.06 -10.15 -0.72
C PHE A 45 -10.95 -8.65 -0.40
N LEU A 46 -9.76 -8.08 -0.63
CA LEU A 46 -9.45 -6.69 -0.35
C LEU A 46 -9.74 -5.77 -1.55
N ASN A 47 -10.29 -6.28 -2.64
CA ASN A 47 -10.59 -5.55 -3.88
C ASN A 47 -9.40 -4.72 -4.41
N ILE A 48 -8.26 -5.38 -4.60
CA ILE A 48 -7.04 -4.80 -5.17
C ILE A 48 -6.48 -5.75 -6.22
N LEU A 49 -6.02 -5.22 -7.36
CA LEU A 49 -5.44 -6.03 -8.43
C LEU A 49 -3.97 -6.30 -8.15
N LEU A 50 -3.55 -7.55 -8.29
CA LEU A 50 -2.14 -7.94 -8.31
C LEU A 50 -1.46 -7.43 -9.60
N PRO A 51 -0.12 -7.24 -9.58
CA PRO A 51 0.59 -6.66 -10.72
C PRO A 51 0.33 -7.39 -12.05
N TYR A 52 0.33 -8.73 -12.04
CA TYR A 52 0.03 -9.51 -13.26
C TYR A 52 -1.40 -9.35 -13.78
N GLN A 53 -2.36 -8.96 -12.92
CA GLN A 53 -3.77 -8.75 -13.29
C GLN A 53 -4.00 -7.37 -13.91
N ARG A 54 -3.07 -6.43 -13.70
CA ARG A 54 -3.14 -5.07 -14.27
C ARG A 54 -2.80 -5.03 -15.76
N VAL A 55 -2.18 -6.10 -16.27
CA VAL A 55 -2.02 -6.31 -17.70
C VAL A 55 -3.37 -6.75 -18.25
N LEU A 56 -4.14 -5.80 -18.74
CA LEU A 56 -5.32 -6.05 -19.57
C LEU A 56 -4.85 -6.68 -20.89
N GLU A 57 -4.65 -8.00 -20.88
CA GLU A 57 -4.93 -8.76 -22.10
C GLU A 57 -6.44 -8.60 -22.36
N PRO A 58 -6.86 -8.06 -23.51
CA PRO A 58 -8.28 -8.05 -23.84
C PRO A 58 -8.80 -9.47 -23.72
N VAL A 59 -9.90 -9.65 -23.02
CA VAL A 59 -10.70 -10.86 -23.10
C VAL A 59 -11.35 -10.92 -24.50
N LEU A 60 -10.54 -11.18 -25.53
CA LEU A 60 -10.96 -11.75 -26.80
C LEU A 60 -10.74 -13.27 -26.75
N ARG A 61 -11.16 -13.89 -25.64
CA ARG A 61 -11.35 -15.34 -25.55
C ARG A 61 -12.83 -15.68 -25.35
N LEU A 62 -13.69 -15.00 -26.10
CA LEU A 62 -14.93 -15.61 -26.54
C LEU A 62 -14.57 -16.40 -27.79
N THR A 63 -14.55 -17.72 -27.65
CA THR A 63 -14.62 -18.66 -28.76
C THR A 63 -15.90 -18.38 -29.56
N GLU A 64 -15.83 -17.48 -30.54
CA GLU A 64 -16.83 -17.39 -31.60
C GLU A 64 -16.27 -18.03 -32.86
N SER A 65 -16.42 -19.35 -32.90
CA SER A 65 -16.57 -20.07 -34.15
C SER A 65 -17.86 -19.63 -34.85
N THR A 66 -17.91 -18.43 -35.44
CA THR A 66 -18.82 -18.14 -36.57
C THR A 66 -18.60 -16.76 -37.19
N SER A 67 -18.48 -16.79 -38.51
CA SER A 67 -18.87 -15.76 -39.49
C SER A 67 -17.90 -14.62 -39.81
N ARG A 68 -17.44 -14.72 -41.05
CA ARG A 68 -16.80 -13.74 -41.92
C ARG A 68 -17.60 -12.42 -41.97
N TYR A 69 -17.22 -11.41 -41.20
CA TYR A 69 -17.49 -10.02 -41.56
C TYR A 69 -16.26 -9.14 -41.29
N ARG A 70 -15.73 -8.58 -42.37
CA ARG A 70 -14.53 -7.75 -42.43
C ARG A 70 -14.90 -6.32 -42.05
N SER A 71 -15.00 -6.04 -40.75
CA SER A 71 -15.17 -4.67 -40.25
C SER A 71 -13.81 -4.05 -39.95
N LYS A 72 -13.43 -3.04 -40.74
CA LYS A 72 -12.33 -2.12 -40.45
C LYS A 72 -12.76 -1.19 -39.30
N SER A 73 -12.60 -1.60 -38.05
CA SER A 73 -12.77 -0.71 -36.90
C SER A 73 -11.40 -0.30 -36.35
N ASN A 74 -11.08 0.98 -36.49
CA ASN A 74 -9.81 1.62 -36.19
C ASN A 74 -9.66 2.02 -34.70
N TYR A 75 -10.18 1.22 -33.77
CA TYR A 75 -10.05 1.48 -32.33
C TYR A 75 -8.82 0.76 -31.76
N GLY A 76 -7.68 1.01 -32.40
CA GLY A 76 -6.36 0.57 -31.97
C GLY A 76 -5.76 1.53 -30.96
N TYR A 77 -6.26 1.49 -29.72
CA TYR A 77 -5.55 2.02 -28.54
C TYR A 77 -5.98 1.19 -27.34
N MET A 78 -5.75 -0.12 -27.46
CA MET A 78 -5.54 -0.94 -26.29
C MET A 78 -4.29 -0.42 -25.60
N LEU A 79 -4.47 0.24 -24.45
CA LEU A 79 -3.38 0.65 -23.58
C LEU A 79 -2.57 -0.60 -23.22
N ARG A 80 -1.47 -0.82 -23.95
CA ARG A 80 -0.33 -1.54 -23.38
C ARG A 80 0.17 -0.63 -22.25
N VAL A 81 -0.30 -0.87 -21.04
CA VAL A 81 0.42 -0.38 -19.86
C VAL A 81 1.72 -1.19 -19.88
N SER A 82 2.78 -0.59 -20.42
CA SER A 82 4.14 -1.10 -20.22
C SER A 82 4.29 -1.42 -18.74
N PRO A 83 4.99 -2.51 -18.36
CA PRO A 83 5.29 -2.79 -16.97
C PRO A 83 6.25 -1.71 -16.48
N GLY A 84 5.68 -0.56 -16.11
CA GLY A 84 6.37 0.47 -15.36
C GLY A 84 6.77 -0.10 -14.00
N PRO A 85 7.60 0.63 -13.25
CA PRO A 85 8.00 0.22 -11.92
C PRO A 85 6.74 -0.07 -11.07
N VAL A 86 6.65 -1.29 -10.54
CA VAL A 86 5.54 -1.68 -9.67
C VAL A 86 5.77 -1.09 -8.29
N SER A 87 4.88 -0.18 -7.87
CA SER A 87 4.89 0.35 -6.52
C SER A 87 4.20 -0.60 -5.55
N LEU A 88 4.85 -0.85 -4.41
CA LEU A 88 4.26 -1.63 -3.30
C LEU A 88 3.28 -0.80 -2.45
N ILE A 89 3.30 0.53 -2.55
CA ILE A 89 2.49 1.44 -1.72
C ILE A 89 0.98 1.13 -1.77
N PRO A 90 0.35 0.88 -2.92
CA PRO A 90 -1.07 0.54 -2.99
C PRO A 90 -1.44 -0.68 -2.12
N TYR A 91 -0.55 -1.69 -2.10
CA TYR A 91 -0.76 -2.92 -1.33
C TYR A 91 -0.55 -2.67 0.16
N ILE A 92 0.50 -1.94 0.54
CA ILE A 92 0.73 -1.54 1.95
C ILE A 92 -0.47 -0.74 2.48
N ARG A 93 -0.92 0.28 1.73
CA ARG A 93 -2.10 1.08 2.07
C ARG A 93 -3.34 0.23 2.27
N ARG A 94 -3.60 -0.71 1.34
CA ARG A 94 -4.76 -1.59 1.43
C ARG A 94 -4.68 -2.50 2.66
N LEU A 95 -3.53 -3.08 2.94
CA LEU A 95 -3.34 -3.96 4.10
C LEU A 95 -3.54 -3.22 5.44
N VAL A 96 -2.99 -2.00 5.56
CA VAL A 96 -3.11 -1.17 6.76
C VAL A 96 -4.57 -0.79 7.01
N VAL A 97 -5.24 -0.27 5.98
CA VAL A 97 -6.60 0.27 6.14
C VAL A 97 -7.64 -0.82 6.44
N THR A 98 -7.36 -2.07 6.01
CA THR A 98 -8.19 -3.25 6.31
C THR A 98 -7.68 -4.06 7.50
N ALA A 99 -6.64 -3.59 8.19
CA ALA A 99 -6.04 -4.23 9.37
C ALA A 99 -5.59 -5.69 9.13
N THR A 100 -5.10 -5.97 7.93
CA THR A 100 -4.56 -7.26 7.49
C THR A 100 -3.03 -7.25 7.38
N ASP A 101 -2.38 -6.18 7.80
CA ASP A 101 -0.93 -5.94 7.82
C ASP A 101 -0.21 -6.68 8.98
N THR A 102 -0.53 -7.95 9.19
CA THR A 102 0.13 -8.77 10.22
C THR A 102 1.58 -9.10 9.83
N PRO A 103 2.51 -9.32 10.78
CA PRO A 103 3.89 -9.71 10.44
C PRO A 103 3.99 -10.95 9.54
N LEU A 104 3.05 -11.89 9.70
CA LEU A 104 2.95 -13.06 8.83
C LEU A 104 2.54 -12.64 7.40
N THR A 105 1.44 -11.90 7.26
CA THR A 105 0.99 -11.39 5.95
C THR A 105 2.06 -10.55 5.25
N MET A 106 2.76 -9.69 6.00
CA MET A 106 3.84 -8.86 5.46
C MET A 106 5.01 -9.72 4.96
N ARG A 107 5.42 -10.75 5.70
CA ARG A 107 6.46 -11.69 5.26
C ARG A 107 6.04 -12.49 4.04
N GLU A 108 4.81 -13.01 4.03
CA GLU A 108 4.30 -13.82 2.91
C GLU A 108 4.17 -13.01 1.62
N LEU A 109 3.90 -11.70 1.72
CA LEU A 109 3.78 -10.83 0.54
C LEU A 109 5.12 -10.23 0.10
N PHE A 110 6.02 -9.92 1.03
CA PHE A 110 7.20 -9.09 0.75
C PHE A 110 8.53 -9.77 1.09
N GLY A 111 8.50 -11.02 1.53
CA GLY A 111 9.69 -11.82 1.86
C GLY A 111 10.25 -11.55 3.26
N ASP A 112 11.32 -12.27 3.62
CA ASP A 112 11.92 -12.19 4.96
C ASP A 112 12.54 -10.83 5.29
N ASP A 113 13.03 -10.12 4.27
CA ASP A 113 13.66 -8.80 4.40
C ASP A 113 12.65 -7.64 4.58
N TRP A 114 11.34 -7.92 4.63
CA TRP A 114 10.30 -6.89 4.60
C TRP A 114 10.47 -5.83 5.68
N CYS A 115 10.90 -6.23 6.88
CA CYS A 115 11.12 -5.31 8.01
C CYS A 115 12.12 -4.21 7.65
N ALA A 116 13.18 -4.54 6.92
CA ALA A 116 14.23 -3.60 6.55
C ALA A 116 13.94 -2.90 5.21
N GLY A 117 13.32 -3.61 4.25
CA GLY A 117 13.01 -3.06 2.93
C GLY A 117 11.79 -2.14 2.90
N ILE A 118 10.69 -2.53 3.55
CA ILE A 118 9.42 -1.76 3.53
C ILE A 118 8.89 -1.40 4.92
N GLY A 119 9.55 -1.82 6.01
CA GLY A 119 9.06 -1.59 7.37
C GLY A 119 8.82 -0.12 7.70
N GLN A 120 9.68 0.79 7.24
CA GLN A 120 9.46 2.24 7.42
C GLN A 120 8.25 2.76 6.63
N LEU A 121 8.03 2.24 5.41
CA LEU A 121 6.85 2.60 4.61
C LEU A 121 5.57 2.10 5.27
N HIS A 122 5.60 0.87 5.81
CA HIS A 122 4.50 0.28 6.56
C HIS A 122 4.17 1.07 7.82
N LEU A 123 5.18 1.39 8.64
CA LEU A 123 5.02 2.19 9.84
C LEU A 123 4.44 3.58 9.53
N GLN A 124 5.02 4.27 8.54
CA GLN A 124 4.55 5.59 8.14
C GLN A 124 3.09 5.54 7.65
N GLU A 125 2.70 4.49 6.92
CA GLU A 125 1.33 4.33 6.45
C GLU A 125 0.34 4.06 7.59
N ARG A 126 0.72 3.28 8.61
CA ARG A 126 -0.09 3.07 9.82
C ARG A 126 -0.35 4.39 10.56
N MET A 127 0.67 5.25 10.66
CA MET A 127 0.53 6.59 11.23
C MET A 127 -0.37 7.48 10.38
N ASN A 128 -0.20 7.48 9.05
CA ASN A 128 -1.03 8.24 8.12
C ASN A 128 -2.51 7.81 8.22
N TYR A 129 -2.78 6.53 8.45
CA TYR A 129 -4.13 6.03 8.62
C TYR A 129 -4.79 6.55 9.89
N LEU A 130 -4.08 6.52 11.03
CA LEU A 130 -4.56 7.12 12.28
C LEU A 130 -4.84 8.61 12.12
N PHE A 131 -3.93 9.32 11.42
CA PHE A 131 -4.08 10.73 11.11
C PHE A 131 -5.36 11.00 10.30
N ALA A 132 -5.56 10.28 9.19
CA ALA A 132 -6.72 10.46 8.34
C ALA A 132 -8.03 10.10 9.05
N ALA A 133 -8.02 9.08 9.91
CA ALA A 133 -9.19 8.70 10.71
C ALA A 133 -9.55 9.78 11.75
N LYS A 134 -8.54 10.42 12.35
CA LYS A 134 -8.70 11.50 13.36
C LYS A 134 -9.14 12.82 12.74
N SER A 135 -8.67 13.15 11.53
CA SER A 135 -8.90 14.46 10.89
C SER A 135 -10.25 14.59 10.18
N VAL A 136 -10.60 13.62 9.31
CA VAL A 136 -11.73 13.74 8.37
C VAL A 136 -12.88 12.76 8.62
N GLY A 137 -12.68 11.84 9.57
CA GLY A 137 -13.64 10.79 9.90
C GLY A 137 -13.73 9.66 8.88
N TRP A 138 -14.32 8.54 9.30
CA TRP A 138 -14.24 7.24 8.63
C TRP A 138 -14.64 7.23 7.15
N LEU A 139 -15.75 7.89 6.78
CA LEU A 139 -16.24 7.85 5.40
C LEU A 139 -15.25 8.54 4.43
N GLN A 140 -14.70 9.69 4.82
CA GLN A 140 -13.70 10.40 4.02
C GLN A 140 -12.35 9.69 4.05
N THR A 141 -11.96 9.13 5.21
CA THR A 141 -10.79 8.26 5.30
C THR A 141 -10.89 7.13 4.28
N LYS A 142 -12.02 6.43 4.19
CA LYS A 142 -12.20 5.36 3.20
C LYS A 142 -11.95 5.84 1.77
N ALA A 143 -12.52 6.99 1.40
CA ALA A 143 -12.34 7.57 0.07
C ALA A 143 -10.86 7.89 -0.24
N HIS A 144 -10.06 8.31 0.74
CA HIS A 144 -8.61 8.55 0.57
C HIS A 144 -7.78 7.27 0.33
N TYR A 145 -8.35 6.09 0.56
CA TYR A 145 -7.70 4.80 0.33
C TYR A 145 -8.26 4.06 -0.89
N ASP A 146 -9.30 4.57 -1.52
CA ASP A 146 -9.80 4.05 -2.79
C ASP A 146 -8.77 4.30 -3.91
N LEU A 147 -8.64 3.33 -4.82
CA LEU A 147 -7.78 3.39 -6.00
C LEU A 147 -8.68 3.41 -7.25
N PRO A 148 -9.11 4.58 -7.71
CA PRO A 148 -9.99 4.68 -8.87
C PRO A 148 -9.31 4.14 -10.14
N PRO A 149 -10.07 3.63 -11.11
CA PRO A 149 -11.54 3.68 -11.19
C PRO A 149 -12.31 2.51 -10.54
N TYR A 150 -11.67 1.37 -10.24
CA TYR A 150 -12.38 0.14 -9.84
C TYR A 150 -11.95 -0.46 -8.49
N GLU A 151 -10.77 -0.13 -7.98
CA GLU A 151 -10.19 -0.73 -6.77
C GLU A 151 -10.60 0.08 -5.52
N THR A 152 -11.87 0.04 -5.14
CA THR A 152 -12.35 0.66 -3.88
C THR A 152 -12.05 -0.21 -2.66
N VAL A 153 -11.70 0.39 -1.54
CA VAL A 153 -11.55 -0.28 -0.24
C VAL A 153 -12.90 -0.92 0.14
N PRO A 154 -12.95 -2.22 0.45
CA PRO A 154 -14.22 -2.89 0.73
C PRO A 154 -14.79 -2.53 2.11
N PHE A 155 -13.92 -2.32 3.10
CA PHE A 155 -14.29 -1.93 4.46
C PHE A 155 -13.08 -1.29 5.16
N LEU A 156 -13.34 -0.51 6.21
CA LEU A 156 -12.30 -0.01 7.11
C LEU A 156 -12.25 -0.84 8.38
N ARG A 157 -11.08 -0.93 8.99
CA ARG A 157 -10.92 -1.49 10.35
C ARG A 157 -10.07 -0.57 11.21
N PRO A 158 -10.34 -0.50 12.53
CA PRO A 158 -9.38 0.08 13.46
C PRO A 158 -8.02 -0.60 13.30
N LEU A 159 -6.94 0.15 13.53
CA LEU A 159 -5.59 -0.38 13.44
C LEU A 159 -5.47 -1.63 14.33
N ARG A 160 -4.89 -2.71 13.79
CA ARG A 160 -4.71 -3.96 14.55
C ARG A 160 -3.53 -3.84 15.49
N ASP A 161 -3.75 -4.27 16.74
CA ASP A 161 -2.75 -4.37 17.81
C ASP A 161 -1.82 -3.14 17.86
N PRO A 162 -2.38 -1.91 17.93
CA PRO A 162 -1.56 -0.70 17.96
C PRO A 162 -0.66 -0.75 19.19
N GLN A 163 0.64 -0.64 18.99
CA GLN A 163 1.55 -0.56 20.13
C GLN A 163 1.33 0.78 20.84
N GLU A 164 1.36 0.80 22.17
CA GLU A 164 1.19 2.06 22.92
C GLU A 164 2.22 3.12 22.49
N GLN A 165 3.44 2.67 22.17
CA GLN A 165 4.48 3.53 21.61
C GLN A 165 4.09 4.12 20.25
N GLU A 166 3.45 3.35 19.38
CA GLU A 166 2.96 3.82 18.08
C GLU A 166 1.90 4.90 18.26
N LEU A 167 0.96 4.70 19.21
CA LEU A 167 -0.07 5.68 19.53
C LEU A 167 0.54 6.97 20.10
N ARG A 168 1.47 6.86 21.06
CA ARG A 168 2.16 8.03 21.63
C ARG A 168 2.92 8.82 20.57
N VAL A 169 3.68 8.15 19.71
CA VAL A 169 4.42 8.80 18.61
C VAL A 169 3.45 9.43 17.62
N ALA A 170 2.33 8.77 17.31
CA ALA A 170 1.30 9.33 16.45
C ALA A 170 0.65 10.58 17.05
N ASP A 171 0.35 10.60 18.35
CA ASP A 171 -0.23 11.78 19.03
C ASP A 171 0.76 12.96 19.13
N VAL A 172 2.06 12.70 19.34
CA VAL A 172 3.09 13.74 19.31
C VAL A 172 3.19 14.34 17.90
N ARG A 173 3.35 13.50 16.87
CA ARG A 173 3.41 13.98 15.48
C ARG A 173 2.14 14.69 15.04
N TRP A 174 0.99 14.22 15.52
CA TRP A 174 -0.29 14.89 15.30
C TRP A 174 -0.28 16.31 15.87
N SER A 175 0.23 16.47 17.09
CA SER A 175 0.32 17.78 17.76
C SER A 175 1.30 18.71 17.05
N GLU A 176 2.45 18.21 16.60
CA GLU A 176 3.41 18.95 15.77
C GLU A 176 2.79 19.39 14.44
N TRP A 177 1.98 18.54 13.81
CA TRP A 177 1.32 18.85 12.55
C TRP A 177 0.22 19.91 12.71
N LEU A 178 -0.59 19.83 13.77
CA LEU A 178 -1.54 20.90 14.09
C LEU A 178 -0.82 22.23 14.39
N ALA A 179 0.31 22.17 15.09
CA ALA A 179 1.14 23.35 15.30
C ALA A 179 1.66 23.91 13.96
N MET A 180 1.98 23.06 12.98
CA MET A 180 2.34 23.50 11.63
C MET A 180 1.16 24.15 10.89
N GLU A 181 -0.06 23.64 11.02
CA GLU A 181 -1.27 24.25 10.45
C GLU A 181 -1.48 25.69 10.99
N ASP A 182 -1.22 25.89 12.28
CA ASP A 182 -1.30 27.18 12.96
C ASP A 182 0.00 28.04 12.84
N TRP A 183 0.97 27.61 12.03
CA TRP A 183 2.30 28.25 11.90
C TRP A 183 3.08 28.42 13.22
N MET A 184 2.78 27.60 14.22
CA MET A 184 3.47 27.46 15.50
C MET A 184 4.69 26.54 15.37
N VAL A 185 5.63 26.90 14.48
CA VAL A 185 6.86 26.14 14.20
C VAL A 185 8.10 26.87 14.70
N GLY A 186 9.16 26.11 15.01
CA GLY A 186 10.45 26.66 15.48
C GLY A 186 10.30 27.43 16.79
N PRO A 187 10.75 28.70 16.89
CA PRO A 187 10.62 29.50 18.12
C PRO A 187 9.18 29.73 18.61
N ARG A 188 8.18 29.43 17.76
CA ARG A 188 6.76 29.52 18.08
C ARG A 188 6.15 28.19 18.52
N SER A 189 6.94 27.11 18.54
CA SER A 189 6.50 25.80 19.01
C SER A 189 6.13 25.85 20.50
N PRO A 190 4.96 25.33 20.91
CA PRO A 190 4.62 25.14 22.31
C PRO A 190 5.27 23.88 22.91
N PHE A 191 6.01 23.12 22.10
CA PHE A 191 6.71 21.87 22.43
C PHE A 191 8.23 22.04 22.33
#